data_AF-A0A0V8DKV2-F1
#
_entry.id   AF-A0A0V8DKV2-F1
#
_cell.length_a   1.000
_cell.length_b   1.000
_cell.length_c   1.000
_cell.angle_alpha   90.00
_cell.angle_beta   90.00
_cell.angle_gamma   90.00
#
_symmetry.space_group_name_H-M   'P 1'
#
loop_
_entity.id
_entity.type
_entity.pdbx_description
1 polymer ?
#
loop_
_entity_poly.entity_id
_entity_poly.type
_entity_poly.pdbx_seq_one_letter_code
_entity_poly.pdbx_strand_id
1 'polypeptide(L)'
;MVVTDTRTGSALKPWYVSVAQTQDLKGLTNNNNLASYLFFKDSTGSKVITSDALHIYANTSPTTGTFKLNQNWNSTSGEGIQLNIPVDHQEKGTYEGQLTWSLNNVPSN
;
A
#
# COMPACT_ATOMS: atom_id res chain seq x y z
N MET A 1 -7.42 7.38 -1.50
CA MET A 1 -7.46 6.47 -2.67
C MET A 1 -8.87 5.98 -2.86
N VAL A 2 -9.39 6.09 -4.08
CA VAL A 2 -10.75 5.69 -4.43
C VAL A 2 -10.69 4.83 -5.69
N VAL A 3 -11.44 3.74 -5.71
CA VAL A 3 -11.67 2.91 -6.89
C VAL A 3 -13.16 2.94 -7.20
N THR A 4 -13.51 3.22 -8.46
CA THR A 4 -14.89 3.15 -8.93
C THR A 4 -15.03 1.99 -9.89
N ASP A 5 -15.82 0.99 -9.52
CA ASP A 5 -16.12 -0.16 -10.37
C ASP A 5 -17.48 0.04 -11.03
N THR A 6 -17.48 0.19 -12.36
CA THR A 6 -18.68 0.39 -13.18
C THR A 6 -19.06 -0.84 -13.99
N ARG A 7 -18.35 -1.97 -13.81
CA ARG A 7 -18.56 -3.19 -14.60
C ARG A 7 -19.87 -3.86 -14.23
N THR A 8 -20.55 -4.42 -15.21
CA THR A 8 -21.84 -5.11 -15.03
C THR A 8 -21.83 -6.49 -15.67
N GLY A 9 -22.80 -7.33 -15.33
CA GLY A 9 -22.95 -8.67 -15.90
C GLY A 9 -21.70 -9.54 -15.71
N SER A 10 -21.27 -10.22 -16.77
CA SER A 10 -20.11 -11.12 -16.76
C SER A 10 -18.75 -10.41 -16.64
N ALA A 11 -18.71 -9.09 -16.82
CA ALA A 11 -17.50 -8.29 -16.63
C ALA A 11 -17.26 -7.95 -15.14
N LEU A 12 -18.29 -8.06 -14.30
CA LEU A 12 -18.18 -7.82 -12.86
C LEU A 12 -17.46 -8.99 -12.19
N LYS A 13 -16.14 -8.81 -11.97
CA LYS A 13 -15.23 -9.84 -11.46
C LYS A 13 -14.45 -9.33 -10.25
N PRO A 14 -13.99 -10.22 -9.36
CA PRO A 14 -13.14 -9.84 -8.24
C PRO A 14 -11.91 -9.06 -8.68
N TRP A 15 -11.51 -8.08 -7.89
CA TRP A 15 -10.31 -7.27 -8.09
C TRP A 15 -9.62 -7.00 -6.77
N TYR A 16 -8.36 -6.59 -6.83
CA TYR A 16 -7.59 -6.26 -5.65
C TYR A 16 -6.60 -5.14 -5.94
N VAL A 17 -6.20 -4.44 -4.88
CA VAL A 17 -5.13 -3.45 -4.94
C VAL A 17 -3.93 -3.99 -4.18
N SER A 18 -2.77 -3.89 -4.82
CA SER A 18 -1.49 -4.19 -4.20
C SER A 18 -0.62 -2.94 -4.09
N VAL A 19 0.30 -2.95 -3.15
CA VAL A 19 1.38 -1.96 -3.01
C VAL A 19 2.73 -2.67 -2.99
N ALA A 20 3.74 -2.06 -3.59
CA ALA A 20 5.12 -2.53 -3.53
C ALA A 20 6.09 -1.33 -3.47
N GLN A 21 7.27 -1.53 -2.91
CA GLN A 21 8.38 -0.60 -3.03
C GLN A 21 9.03 -0.80 -4.41
N THR A 22 8.89 0.16 -5.32
CA THR A 22 9.64 0.15 -6.59
C THR A 22 11.01 0.80 -6.45
N GLN A 23 11.20 1.59 -5.40
CA GLN A 23 12.50 2.08 -4.95
C GLN A 23 12.52 2.04 -3.42
N ASP A 24 13.52 1.36 -2.87
CA ASP A 24 13.75 1.30 -1.42
C ASP A 24 13.81 2.71 -0.81
N LEU A 25 13.23 2.87 0.38
CA LEU A 25 13.42 4.07 1.19
C LEU A 25 14.88 4.16 1.67
N LYS A 26 15.70 4.95 0.99
CA LYS A 26 17.15 5.08 1.25
C LYS A 26 17.57 6.52 1.44
N GLY A 27 18.57 6.70 2.29
CA GLY A 27 19.19 8.00 2.53
C GLY A 27 20.02 8.44 1.33
N LEU A 28 19.82 9.69 0.88
CA LEU A 28 20.48 10.26 -0.29
C LEU A 28 21.98 10.49 -0.10
N THR A 29 22.44 10.64 1.15
CA THR A 29 23.83 11.02 1.47
C THR A 29 24.55 10.04 2.41
N ASN A 30 23.83 9.31 3.26
CA ASN A 30 24.39 8.35 4.22
C ASN A 30 24.19 6.89 3.80
N ASN A 31 23.48 6.62 2.70
CA ASN A 31 23.13 5.27 2.22
C ASN A 31 22.37 4.39 3.24
N ASN A 32 21.87 4.96 4.34
CA ASN A 32 21.09 4.22 5.32
C ASN A 32 19.78 3.74 4.67
N ASN A 33 19.48 2.45 4.77
CA ASN A 33 18.31 1.84 4.13
C ASN A 33 17.23 1.60 5.19
N LEU A 34 16.08 2.26 5.00
CA LEU A 34 14.94 2.18 5.88
C LEU A 34 13.76 1.38 5.28
N ALA A 35 13.96 0.72 4.13
CA ALA A 35 12.92 -0.03 3.44
C ALA A 35 12.23 -1.07 4.33
N SER A 36 12.98 -1.77 5.20
CA SER A 36 12.44 -2.78 6.12
C SER A 36 11.55 -2.20 7.24
N TYR A 37 11.58 -0.88 7.43
CA TYR A 37 10.77 -0.19 8.44
C TYR A 37 9.50 0.44 7.89
N LEU A 38 9.22 0.24 6.60
CA LEU A 38 8.00 0.71 5.94
C LEU A 38 6.93 -0.39 5.99
N PHE A 39 5.82 -0.11 6.68
CA PHE A 39 4.74 -1.06 6.91
C PHE A 39 3.43 -0.56 6.31
N PHE A 40 2.60 -1.51 5.89
CA PHE A 40 1.17 -1.32 5.75
C PHE A 40 0.47 -1.93 6.97
N LYS A 41 -0.39 -1.15 7.62
CA LYS A 41 -1.22 -1.60 8.74
C LYS A 41 -2.70 -1.52 8.37
N ASP A 42 -3.40 -2.62 8.58
CA ASP A 42 -4.86 -2.69 8.53
C ASP A 42 -5.42 -3.19 9.88
N SER A 43 -6.72 -3.45 9.93
CA SER A 43 -7.39 -3.95 11.13
C SER A 43 -6.95 -5.36 11.55
N THR A 44 -6.27 -6.10 10.67
CA THR A 44 -5.78 -7.46 10.93
C THR A 44 -4.33 -7.48 11.42
N GLY A 45 -3.55 -6.42 11.14
CA GLY A 45 -2.20 -6.27 11.65
C GLY A 45 -1.29 -5.43 10.74
N SER A 46 0.01 -5.48 11.02
CA SER A 46 1.05 -4.78 10.26
C SER A 46 1.86 -5.76 9.42
N LYS A 47 2.14 -5.39 8.17
CA LYS A 47 2.97 -6.14 7.22
C LYS A 47 4.01 -5.22 6.62
N VAL A 48 5.26 -5.67 6.50
CA VAL A 48 6.32 -4.92 5.81
C VAL A 48 5.93 -4.79 4.34
N ILE A 49 6.08 -3.59 3.77
CA ILE A 49 5.99 -3.40 2.33
C ILE A 49 7.36 -3.73 1.76
N THR A 50 7.47 -4.67 0.82
CA THR A 50 8.75 -5.03 0.19
C THR A 50 8.69 -4.71 -1.30
N SER A 51 9.68 -5.17 -2.08
CA SER A 51 9.60 -5.19 -3.55
C SER A 51 8.48 -6.10 -4.07
N ASP A 52 8.01 -7.06 -3.26
CA ASP A 52 6.93 -7.95 -3.63
C ASP A 52 5.56 -7.27 -3.47
N ALA A 53 4.62 -7.65 -4.32
CA ALA A 53 3.27 -7.10 -4.29
C ALA A 53 2.53 -7.52 -3.01
N LEU A 54 2.31 -6.56 -2.11
CA LEU A 54 1.50 -6.74 -0.92
C LEU A 54 0.04 -6.39 -1.21
N HIS A 55 -0.89 -7.33 -1.04
CA HIS A 55 -2.33 -7.06 -1.18
C HIS A 55 -2.83 -6.22 0.00
N ILE A 56 -3.36 -5.02 -0.29
CA ILE A 56 -3.87 -4.07 0.72
C ILE A 56 -5.39 -3.96 0.73
N TYR A 57 -6.04 -4.46 -0.32
CA TYR A 57 -7.49 -4.50 -0.43
C TYR A 57 -7.92 -5.55 -1.45
N ALA A 58 -9.02 -6.25 -1.21
CA ALA A 58 -9.64 -7.15 -2.16
C ALA A 58 -11.15 -6.99 -2.17
N ASN A 59 -11.74 -6.85 -3.36
CA ASN A 59 -13.17 -6.97 -3.59
C ASN A 59 -13.48 -8.39 -4.08
N THR A 60 -13.67 -9.33 -3.16
CA THR A 60 -13.90 -10.75 -3.47
C THR A 60 -15.33 -11.06 -3.91
N SER A 61 -16.28 -10.21 -3.53
CA SER A 61 -17.70 -10.31 -3.88
C SER A 61 -18.08 -9.09 -4.72
N PRO A 62 -17.78 -9.09 -6.02
CA PRO A 62 -17.74 -7.88 -6.82
C PRO A 62 -19.12 -7.25 -6.94
N THR A 63 -19.19 -5.96 -6.63
CA THR A 63 -20.34 -5.08 -6.81
C THR A 63 -19.91 -3.80 -7.50
N THR A 64 -20.84 -3.17 -8.21
CA THR A 64 -20.60 -1.82 -8.74
C THR A 64 -20.58 -0.81 -7.61
N GLY A 65 -19.78 0.23 -7.77
CA GLY A 65 -19.81 1.38 -6.87
C GLY A 65 -18.45 1.98 -6.60
N THR A 66 -18.42 2.87 -5.62
CA THR A 66 -17.22 3.61 -5.22
C THR A 66 -16.68 3.05 -3.92
N PHE A 67 -15.44 2.58 -3.96
CA PHE A 67 -14.74 1.95 -2.84
C PHE A 67 -13.66 2.91 -2.33
N LYS A 68 -13.80 3.38 -1.10
CA LYS A 68 -12.82 4.26 -0.44
C LYS A 68 -11.81 3.42 0.32
N LEU A 69 -10.70 3.07 -0.33
CA LEU A 69 -9.72 2.10 0.20
C LEU A 69 -8.97 2.59 1.45
N ASN A 70 -8.85 3.90 1.60
CA ASN A 70 -8.15 4.53 2.72
C ASN A 70 -9.11 5.18 3.73
N GLN A 71 -10.38 4.75 3.76
CA GLN A 71 -11.38 5.36 4.65
C GLN A 71 -11.00 5.29 6.15
N ASN A 72 -10.26 4.25 6.52
CA ASN A 72 -9.83 4.02 7.90
C ASN A 72 -8.39 4.47 8.15
N TRP A 73 -7.69 5.02 7.14
CA TRP A 73 -6.30 5.46 7.32
C TRP A 73 -6.28 6.79 8.09
N ASN A 74 -5.97 6.72 9.38
CA ASN A 74 -5.90 7.89 10.24
C ASN A 74 -5.06 7.58 11.48
N SER A 75 -4.70 8.64 12.22
CA SER A 75 -3.89 8.52 13.43
C SER A 75 -4.61 7.83 14.58
N THR A 76 -5.94 7.81 14.60
CA THR A 76 -6.73 7.17 15.66
C THR A 76 -6.71 5.64 15.55
N SER A 77 -6.93 5.09 14.35
CA SER A 77 -6.80 3.65 14.07
C SER A 77 -5.33 3.22 13.95
N GLY A 78 -4.47 4.15 13.53
CA GLY A 78 -3.11 3.86 13.11
C GLY A 78 -3.03 3.05 11.81
N GLU A 79 -4.13 2.85 11.10
CA GLU A 79 -4.14 2.14 9.82
C GLU A 79 -3.54 3.00 8.70
N GLY A 80 -3.00 2.33 7.68
CA GLY A 80 -2.38 2.94 6.50
C GLY A 80 -0.88 2.66 6.41
N ILE A 81 -0.14 3.59 5.82
CA ILE A 81 1.31 3.48 5.65
C ILE A 81 2.01 3.99 6.91
N GLN A 82 2.89 3.16 7.48
CA GLN A 82 3.62 3.47 8.71
C GLN A 82 5.12 3.35 8.49
N LEU A 83 5.87 4.19 9.18
CA LEU A 83 7.33 4.14 9.22
C LEU A 83 7.76 3.95 10.68
N ASN A 84 8.21 2.76 11.02
CA ASN A 84 8.54 2.36 12.39
C ASN A 84 10.04 2.13 12.53
N ILE A 85 10.81 3.21 12.66
CA ILE A 85 12.28 3.16 12.71
C ILE A 85 12.75 3.06 14.18
N PRO A 86 13.49 2.01 14.56
CA PRO A 86 14.05 1.88 15.90
C PRO A 86 15.15 2.93 16.12
N VAL A 87 15.36 3.33 17.39
CA VAL A 87 16.18 4.50 17.77
C VAL A 87 17.61 4.42 17.23
N ASP A 88 18.20 3.24 17.21
CA ASP A 88 19.53 2.93 16.70
C ASP A 88 19.68 3.09 15.18
N HIS A 89 18.58 3.11 14.44
CA HIS A 89 18.55 3.31 12.98
C HIS A 89 18.05 4.70 12.56
N GLN A 90 17.77 5.59 13.52
CA GLN A 90 17.35 6.97 13.27
C GLN A 90 18.56 7.87 12.98
N GLU A 91 19.10 7.77 11.77
CA GLU A 91 20.18 8.65 11.33
C GLU A 91 19.64 9.92 10.66
N LYS A 92 20.21 11.08 11.01
CA LYS A 92 19.87 12.36 10.39
C LYS A 92 20.25 12.37 8.91
N GLY A 93 19.28 12.63 8.05
CA GLY A 93 19.49 12.74 6.62
C GLY A 93 18.20 12.99 5.84
N THR A 94 18.34 13.09 4.53
CA THR A 94 17.20 13.11 3.60
C THR A 94 17.05 11.71 3.02
N TYR A 95 15.83 11.17 3.07
CA TYR A 95 15.50 9.84 2.58
C TYR A 95 14.48 9.94 1.44
N GLU A 96 14.65 9.11 0.43
CA GLU A 96 13.75 9.00 -0.71
C GLU A 96 13.44 7.54 -0.98
N GLY A 97 12.20 7.26 -1.38
CA GLY A 97 11.74 5.95 -1.78
C GLY A 97 10.46 6.08 -2.59
N GLN A 98 10.07 5.00 -3.25
CA GLN A 98 8.88 4.99 -4.11
C GLN A 98 8.00 3.80 -3.79
N LEU A 99 6.73 4.09 -3.53
CA LEU A 99 5.65 3.11 -3.50
C LEU A 99 4.87 3.15 -4.80
N THR A 100 4.53 1.98 -5.32
CA THR A 100 3.66 1.83 -6.48
C THR A 100 2.42 1.05 -6.08
N TRP A 101 1.25 1.57 -6.45
CA TRP A 101 -0.03 0.90 -6.28
C TRP A 101 -0.49 0.33 -7.62
N SER A 102 -0.96 -0.90 -7.60
CA SER A 102 -1.52 -1.57 -8.78
C SER A 102 -2.94 -2.01 -8.50
N LEU A 103 -3.85 -1.67 -9.41
CA LEU A 103 -5.19 -2.23 -9.46
C LEU A 103 -5.16 -3.44 -10.40
N ASN A 104 -5.44 -4.62 -9.86
CA ASN A 104 -5.25 -5.90 -10.55
C ASN A 104 -6.60 -6.55 -10.87
N ASN A 105 -6.61 -7.50 -11.82
CA ASN A 105 -7.80 -8.18 -12.33
C ASN A 105 -8.88 -7.22 -12.87
N VAL A 106 -8.42 -6.14 -13.50
CA VAL A 106 -9.26 -5.23 -14.29
C VAL A 106 -9.31 -5.71 -15.74
N PRO A 107 -10.36 -5.34 -16.50
CA PRO A 107 -10.39 -5.60 -17.93
C PRO A 107 -9.15 -5.00 -18.61
N SER A 108 -8.51 -5.77 -19.49
CA SER A 108 -7.51 -5.24 -20.41
C SER A 108 -8.19 -4.31 -21.42
N ASN A 109 -7.67 -3.10 -21.59
CA ASN A 109 -8.04 -2.23 -22.70
C ASN A 109 -7.59 -2.83 -24.04
#